data_AF-A0AAI9D8F3-F1
#
_entry.id   AF-A0AAI9D8F3-F1
#
_cell.length_a   1.000
_cell.length_b   1.000
_cell.length_c   1.000
_cell.angle_alpha   90.00
_cell.angle_beta   90.00
_cell.angle_gamma   90.00
#
_symmetry.space_group_name_H-M   'P 1'
#
loop_
_entity.id
_entity.type
_entity.pdbx_description
1 polymer ?
#
loop_
_entity_poly.entity_id
_entity_poly.type
_entity_poly.pdbx_seq_one_letter_code
_entity_poly.pdbx_strand_id
1 'polypeptide(L)'
;DLQIIGGNVATGAGARALAEAGCSAVKVGIGPGSICTTRIVTGVGVPQITAVSDAVEALEGTGIPVIADGGIRFSGDIAKAIAAGAAAVMVGSMLAGTEESPGEIELYQGRSYKSYRGMGSLGAMSKGSSDRYFQTDNAADKLVPEGIEGRVAYKGRLKEIIHQQMGGLRSCMGLTGCGTIDLLRTKAEFVRISGAGIQESHVHDVTITKESPNYRLGS
;
A
#
# COMPACT_ATOMS: atom_id res chain seq x y z
N ASP A 1 14.28 -25.02 -2.71
CA ASP A 1 13.70 -24.37 -1.52
C ASP A 1 12.46 -23.58 -1.86
N LEU A 2 11.47 -23.60 -0.96
CA LEU A 2 10.23 -22.83 -1.09
C LEU A 2 10.48 -21.38 -0.69
N GLN A 3 10.09 -20.42 -1.53
CA GLN A 3 10.17 -19.00 -1.20
C GLN A 3 9.01 -18.60 -0.28
N ILE A 4 9.30 -17.98 0.86
CA ILE A 4 8.31 -17.61 1.87
C ILE A 4 8.36 -16.10 2.12
N ILE A 5 7.21 -15.45 2.04
CA ILE A 5 7.04 -14.04 2.41
C ILE A 5 6.40 -13.98 3.81
N GLY A 6 7.13 -13.48 4.80
CA GLY A 6 6.62 -13.28 6.17
C GLY A 6 6.14 -11.85 6.39
N GLY A 7 5.05 -11.66 7.14
CA GLY A 7 4.57 -10.34 7.51
C GLY A 7 3.18 -10.35 8.16
N ASN A 8 2.64 -9.20 8.57
CA ASN A 8 3.26 -7.87 8.43
C ASN A 8 4.02 -7.47 9.70
N VAL A 9 5.10 -6.71 9.51
CA VAL A 9 5.83 -6.03 10.59
C VAL A 9 5.91 -4.53 10.32
N ALA A 10 6.29 -3.74 11.32
CA ALA A 10 6.51 -2.30 11.17
C ALA A 10 7.73 -1.78 11.96
N THR A 11 8.61 -2.69 12.38
CA THR A 11 9.82 -2.39 13.17
C THR A 11 10.98 -3.24 12.68
N GLY A 12 12.20 -2.73 12.88
CA GLY A 12 13.42 -3.49 12.57
C GLY A 12 13.56 -4.81 13.33
N ALA A 13 13.13 -4.84 14.60
CA ALA A 13 13.13 -6.07 15.40
C ALA A 13 12.19 -7.14 14.83
N GLY A 14 10.98 -6.76 14.40
CA GLY A 14 10.05 -7.69 13.76
C GLY A 14 10.58 -8.20 12.43
N ALA A 15 11.26 -7.34 11.65
CA ALA A 15 11.88 -7.74 10.40
C ALA A 15 13.00 -8.77 10.61
N ARG A 16 13.90 -8.55 11.58
CA ARG A 16 14.94 -9.52 11.95
C ARG A 16 14.37 -10.85 12.43
N ALA A 17 13.34 -10.83 13.27
CA ALA A 17 12.71 -12.06 13.75
C ALA A 17 12.14 -12.92 12.60
N LEU A 18 11.53 -12.29 11.58
CA LEU A 18 11.05 -13.01 10.40
C LEU A 18 12.18 -13.54 9.52
N ALA A 19 13.26 -12.78 9.37
CA ALA A 19 14.46 -13.21 8.67
C ALA A 19 15.11 -14.43 9.36
N GLU A 20 15.28 -14.39 10.68
CA GLU A 20 15.81 -15.49 11.49
C GLU A 20 14.92 -16.73 11.43
N ALA A 21 13.61 -16.56 11.31
CA ALA A 21 12.66 -17.65 11.09
C ALA A 21 12.72 -18.26 9.67
N GLY A 22 13.59 -17.74 8.78
CA GLY A 22 13.82 -18.29 7.45
C GLY A 22 12.96 -17.69 6.33
N CYS A 23 12.36 -16.50 6.53
CA CYS A 23 11.60 -15.83 5.47
C CYS A 23 12.54 -15.38 4.32
N SER A 24 12.10 -15.62 3.08
CA SER A 24 12.80 -15.17 1.86
C SER A 24 12.52 -13.70 1.53
N ALA A 25 11.47 -13.11 2.09
CA ALA A 25 11.17 -11.68 2.04
C ALA A 25 10.34 -11.25 3.25
N VAL A 26 10.45 -9.98 3.66
CA VAL A 26 9.67 -9.41 4.75
C VAL A 26 8.67 -8.39 4.21
N LYS A 27 7.39 -8.57 4.55
CA LYS A 27 6.31 -7.65 4.19
C LYS A 27 6.04 -6.65 5.32
N VAL A 28 6.08 -5.37 4.99
CA VAL A 28 6.08 -4.26 5.96
C VAL A 28 4.84 -3.39 5.82
N GLY A 29 4.14 -3.19 6.92
CA GLY A 29 3.06 -2.22 7.03
C GLY A 29 2.01 -2.63 8.06
N ILE A 30 1.87 -1.82 9.12
CA ILE A 30 0.82 -1.97 10.14
C ILE A 30 -0.05 -0.72 10.16
N GLY A 31 -1.30 -0.90 9.74
CA GLY A 31 -2.31 0.15 9.65
C GLY A 31 -2.24 1.19 8.50
N PRO A 32 -1.41 1.08 7.43
CA PRO A 32 -1.38 2.11 6.37
C PRO A 32 -2.46 1.92 5.29
N GLY A 33 -3.17 0.79 5.27
CA GLY A 33 -4.13 0.45 4.22
C GLY A 33 -5.31 1.41 4.16
N SER A 34 -5.80 1.72 2.95
CA SER A 34 -6.91 2.67 2.70
C SER A 34 -8.26 2.28 3.33
N ILE A 35 -8.41 0.99 3.61
CA ILE A 35 -9.58 0.29 4.17
C ILE A 35 -9.35 -0.19 5.61
N CYS A 36 -8.16 0.08 6.15
CA CYS A 36 -7.74 -0.43 7.44
C CYS A 36 -8.06 0.60 8.53
N THR A 37 -8.63 0.13 9.63
CA THR A 37 -8.93 0.94 10.80
C THR A 37 -8.08 0.57 12.01
N THR A 38 -7.12 -0.36 11.87
CA THR A 38 -6.21 -0.81 12.95
C THR A 38 -5.66 0.35 13.78
N ARG A 39 -5.12 1.41 13.16
CA ARG A 39 -4.57 2.55 13.92
C ARG A 39 -5.59 3.27 14.78
N ILE A 40 -6.83 3.37 14.30
CA ILE A 40 -7.91 4.08 14.97
C ILE A 40 -8.53 3.20 16.05
N VAL A 41 -8.76 1.93 15.75
CA VAL A 41 -9.45 0.98 16.65
C VAL A 41 -8.51 0.50 17.76
N THR A 42 -7.24 0.26 17.46
CA THR A 42 -6.27 -0.31 18.42
C THR A 42 -5.27 0.71 18.97
N GLY A 43 -5.11 1.87 18.31
CA GLY A 43 -4.03 2.82 18.61
C GLY A 43 -2.65 2.41 18.10
N VAL A 44 -2.52 1.26 17.41
CA VAL A 44 -1.23 0.69 16.99
C VAL A 44 -0.94 0.95 15.52
N GLY A 45 0.28 1.43 15.23
CA GLY A 45 0.83 1.53 13.88
C GLY A 45 2.07 2.41 13.79
N VAL A 46 2.77 2.35 12.66
CA VAL A 46 3.96 3.18 12.38
C VAL A 46 3.79 3.82 11.00
N PRO A 47 4.07 5.14 10.83
CA PRO A 47 4.08 5.77 9.50
C PRO A 47 4.90 4.99 8.48
N GLN A 48 4.32 4.73 7.30
CA GLN A 48 4.79 3.67 6.39
C GLN A 48 6.21 3.87 5.87
N ILE A 49 6.64 5.11 5.58
CA ILE A 49 8.00 5.39 5.12
C ILE A 49 9.02 5.02 6.21
N THR A 50 8.77 5.40 7.46
CA THR A 50 9.61 5.02 8.61
C THR A 50 9.60 3.51 8.81
N ALA A 51 8.43 2.86 8.79
CA ALA A 51 8.34 1.42 8.96
C ALA A 51 9.16 0.64 7.92
N VAL A 52 9.13 1.10 6.65
CA VAL A 52 9.94 0.52 5.56
C VAL A 52 11.43 0.77 5.81
N SER A 53 11.82 2.02 6.10
CA SER A 53 13.21 2.38 6.36
C SER A 53 13.81 1.58 7.52
N ASP A 54 13.12 1.50 8.66
CA ASP A 54 13.58 0.79 9.85
C ASP A 54 13.74 -0.72 9.60
N ALA A 55 12.83 -1.32 8.80
CA ALA A 55 12.91 -2.72 8.43
C ALA A 55 14.06 -3.01 7.45
N VAL A 56 14.31 -2.10 6.50
CA VAL A 56 15.42 -2.21 5.54
C VAL A 56 16.77 -2.09 6.26
N GLU A 57 16.93 -1.09 7.12
CA GLU A 57 18.15 -0.89 7.92
C GLU A 57 18.44 -2.13 8.79
N ALA A 58 17.41 -2.68 9.43
CA ALA A 58 17.56 -3.86 10.28
C ALA A 58 17.91 -5.15 9.52
N LEU A 59 17.66 -5.19 8.21
CA LEU A 59 17.95 -6.33 7.33
C LEU A 59 19.17 -6.09 6.43
N GLU A 60 19.91 -5.00 6.64
CA GLU A 60 21.13 -4.71 5.88
C GLU A 60 22.14 -5.87 5.99
N GLY A 61 22.78 -6.22 4.86
CA GLY A 61 23.72 -7.35 4.79
C GLY A 61 23.10 -8.75 4.77
N THR A 62 21.80 -8.90 5.03
CA THR A 62 21.13 -10.22 5.02
C THR A 62 20.75 -10.71 3.62
N GLY A 63 20.63 -9.78 2.66
CA GLY A 63 20.12 -10.06 1.31
C GLY A 63 18.59 -10.26 1.23
N ILE A 64 17.86 -10.15 2.34
CA ILE A 64 16.41 -10.36 2.39
C ILE A 64 15.68 -9.08 1.96
N PRO A 65 14.87 -9.11 0.88
CA PRO A 65 14.14 -7.94 0.40
C PRO A 65 12.93 -7.59 1.28
N VAL A 66 12.60 -6.29 1.29
CA VAL A 66 11.41 -5.74 1.94
C VAL A 66 10.33 -5.42 0.91
N ILE A 67 9.07 -5.77 1.21
CA ILE A 67 7.88 -5.41 0.42
C ILE A 67 7.07 -4.37 1.21
N ALA A 68 6.90 -3.17 0.68
CA ALA A 68 6.06 -2.14 1.29
C ALA A 68 4.58 -2.39 0.99
N ASP A 69 3.78 -2.69 2.01
CA ASP A 69 2.37 -3.10 1.89
C ASP A 69 1.40 -2.06 2.47
N GLY A 70 0.64 -1.43 1.57
CA GLY A 70 -0.41 -0.47 1.92
C GLY A 70 0.02 1.00 1.93
N GLY A 71 -0.98 1.89 1.88
CA GLY A 71 -0.79 3.35 1.90
C GLY A 71 -0.42 4.00 0.56
N ILE A 72 -0.18 3.22 -0.50
CA ILE A 72 0.13 3.72 -1.84
C ILE A 72 -1.14 4.25 -2.52
N ARG A 73 -1.16 5.55 -2.82
CA ARG A 73 -2.30 6.22 -3.48
C ARG A 73 -1.96 6.64 -4.90
N PHE A 74 -0.76 7.19 -5.08
CA PHE A 74 -0.25 7.68 -6.36
C PHE A 74 1.04 6.95 -6.76
N SER A 75 1.40 7.04 -8.03
CA SER A 75 2.67 6.51 -8.55
C SER A 75 3.90 7.09 -7.82
N GLY A 76 3.82 8.35 -7.39
CA GLY A 76 4.85 8.96 -6.54
C GLY A 76 5.03 8.27 -5.19
N ASP A 77 3.98 7.68 -4.61
CA ASP A 77 4.11 6.92 -3.36
C ASP A 77 4.88 5.61 -3.59
N ILE A 78 4.73 4.98 -4.77
CA ILE A 78 5.53 3.81 -5.17
C ILE A 78 7.01 4.19 -5.20
N ALA A 79 7.33 5.30 -5.87
CA ALA A 79 8.69 5.78 -5.97
C ALA A 79 9.30 6.09 -4.59
N LYS A 80 8.54 6.75 -3.70
CA LYS A 80 8.97 7.01 -2.31
C LYS A 80 9.19 5.73 -1.50
N ALA A 81 8.31 4.74 -1.63
CA ALA A 81 8.48 3.46 -0.93
C ALA A 81 9.73 2.71 -1.38
N ILE A 82 10.03 2.72 -2.69
CA ILE A 82 11.26 2.14 -3.23
C ILE A 82 12.47 2.96 -2.79
N ALA A 83 12.43 4.28 -2.88
CA ALA A 83 13.52 5.14 -2.41
C ALA A 83 13.78 5.03 -0.90
N ALA A 84 12.77 4.66 -0.09
CA ALA A 84 12.93 4.31 1.32
C ALA A 84 13.55 2.92 1.55
N GLY A 85 13.90 2.19 0.49
CA GLY A 85 14.64 0.94 0.54
C GLY A 85 13.84 -0.32 0.21
N ALA A 86 12.52 -0.24 -0.04
CA ALA A 86 11.73 -1.42 -0.42
C ALA A 86 12.13 -1.97 -1.80
N ALA A 87 12.13 -3.29 -1.94
CA ALA A 87 12.37 -3.97 -3.21
C ALA A 87 11.15 -3.97 -4.14
N ALA A 88 9.96 -4.01 -3.53
CA ALA A 88 8.68 -4.01 -4.22
C ALA A 88 7.59 -3.35 -3.36
N VAL A 89 6.46 -3.04 -3.98
CA VAL A 89 5.26 -2.54 -3.30
C VAL A 89 4.10 -3.52 -3.48
N MET A 90 3.27 -3.65 -2.45
CA MET A 90 1.98 -4.35 -2.52
C MET A 90 0.85 -3.31 -2.48
N VAL A 91 -0.08 -3.41 -3.44
CA VAL A 91 -1.15 -2.44 -3.65
C VAL A 91 -2.52 -3.11 -3.64
N GLY A 92 -3.48 -2.49 -2.96
CA GLY A 92 -4.87 -2.95 -2.88
C GLY A 92 -5.81 -2.03 -3.66
N SER A 93 -6.23 -0.91 -3.05
CA SER A 93 -7.21 0.03 -3.63
C SER A 93 -6.86 0.50 -5.03
N MET A 94 -5.57 0.65 -5.35
CA MET A 94 -5.09 1.01 -6.69
C MET A 94 -5.62 0.07 -7.77
N LEU A 95 -5.69 -1.24 -7.49
CA LEU A 95 -6.10 -2.29 -8.42
C LEU A 95 -7.53 -2.81 -8.18
N ALA A 96 -8.14 -2.54 -7.02
CA ALA A 96 -9.44 -3.11 -6.66
C ALA A 96 -10.59 -2.80 -7.66
N GLY A 97 -10.51 -1.67 -8.37
CA GLY A 97 -11.52 -1.27 -9.36
C GLY A 97 -11.27 -1.74 -10.79
N THR A 98 -10.25 -2.57 -11.05
CA THR A 98 -9.93 -3.01 -12.41
C THR A 98 -10.88 -4.11 -12.90
N GLU A 99 -10.96 -4.28 -14.21
CA GLU A 99 -11.71 -5.37 -14.84
C GLU A 99 -11.34 -6.74 -14.26
N GLU A 100 -10.04 -6.99 -14.13
CA GLU A 100 -9.47 -8.27 -13.69
C GLU A 100 -9.61 -8.53 -12.17
N SER A 101 -10.05 -7.54 -11.38
CA SER A 101 -10.26 -7.76 -9.94
C SER A 101 -11.53 -8.61 -9.70
N PRO A 102 -11.64 -9.34 -8.58
CA PRO A 102 -12.87 -10.07 -8.27
C PRO A 102 -14.08 -9.15 -8.08
N GLY A 103 -15.28 -9.72 -8.23
CA GLY A 103 -16.56 -9.04 -8.03
C GLY A 103 -17.08 -8.35 -9.29
N GLU A 104 -18.40 -8.08 -9.29
CA GLU A 104 -19.10 -7.47 -10.41
C GLU A 104 -19.02 -5.93 -10.40
N ILE A 105 -19.25 -5.33 -11.57
CA ILE A 105 -19.39 -3.88 -11.70
C ILE A 105 -20.79 -3.46 -11.20
N GLU A 106 -20.82 -2.57 -10.22
CA GLU A 106 -22.05 -1.98 -9.68
C GLU A 106 -22.26 -0.57 -10.25
N LEU A 107 -23.50 -0.25 -10.64
CA LEU A 107 -23.88 1.11 -11.04
C LEU A 107 -24.44 1.86 -9.83
N TYR A 108 -23.84 3.00 -9.49
CA TYR A 108 -24.31 3.88 -8.42
C TYR A 108 -24.27 5.33 -8.86
N GLN A 109 -25.41 6.02 -8.78
CA GLN A 109 -25.57 7.43 -9.18
C GLN A 109 -24.99 7.72 -10.59
N GLY A 110 -25.21 6.81 -11.54
CA GLY A 110 -24.77 6.95 -12.93
C GLY A 110 -23.26 6.74 -13.16
N ARG A 111 -22.53 6.23 -12.16
CA ARG A 111 -21.11 5.87 -12.27
C ARG A 111 -20.89 4.41 -11.93
N SER A 112 -19.86 3.80 -12.54
CA SER A 112 -19.49 2.41 -12.32
C SER A 112 -18.49 2.26 -11.17
N TYR A 113 -18.72 1.28 -10.30
CA TYR A 113 -17.90 0.97 -9.12
C TYR A 113 -17.65 -0.53 -9.01
N LYS A 114 -16.67 -0.93 -8.19
CA LYS A 114 -16.51 -2.30 -7.70
C LYS A 114 -16.37 -2.30 -6.18
N SER A 115 -16.80 -3.39 -5.55
CA SER A 115 -16.63 -3.57 -4.10
C SER A 115 -15.16 -3.67 -3.72
N TYR A 116 -14.75 -3.00 -2.64
CA TYR A 116 -13.43 -3.13 -2.04
C TYR A 116 -13.54 -3.10 -0.53
N ARG A 117 -12.99 -4.12 0.14
CA ARG A 117 -13.14 -4.28 1.58
C ARG A 117 -11.85 -4.75 2.23
N GLY A 118 -11.69 -4.41 3.51
CA GLY A 118 -10.60 -4.92 4.31
C GLY A 118 -10.80 -6.33 4.78
N MET A 119 -9.70 -7.07 4.89
CA MET A 119 -9.72 -8.43 5.43
C MET A 119 -10.16 -8.45 6.90
N GLY A 120 -10.06 -7.31 7.61
CA GLY A 120 -10.58 -7.12 8.97
C GLY A 120 -12.01 -6.57 9.02
N SER A 121 -12.72 -6.52 7.89
CA SER A 121 -14.15 -6.16 7.88
C SER A 121 -15.02 -7.34 8.26
N LEU A 122 -16.23 -7.07 8.78
CA LEU A 122 -17.16 -8.10 9.21
C LEU A 122 -17.50 -9.12 8.10
N GLY A 123 -17.74 -8.66 6.88
CA GLY A 123 -18.05 -9.53 5.74
C GLY A 123 -16.85 -10.31 5.21
N ALA A 124 -15.62 -9.91 5.52
CA ALA A 124 -14.42 -10.70 5.24
C ALA A 124 -14.16 -11.72 6.35
N MET A 125 -14.20 -11.29 7.62
CA MET A 125 -13.93 -12.14 8.78
C MET A 125 -14.95 -13.27 8.92
N SER A 126 -16.24 -13.00 8.66
CA SER A 126 -17.28 -14.05 8.59
C SER A 126 -17.03 -15.11 7.52
N LYS A 127 -16.13 -14.85 6.56
CA LYS A 127 -15.70 -15.78 5.52
C LYS A 127 -14.28 -16.34 5.75
N GLY A 128 -13.76 -16.24 6.98
CA GLY A 128 -12.55 -16.96 7.41
C GLY A 128 -11.27 -16.15 7.42
N SER A 129 -11.32 -14.81 7.43
CA SER A 129 -10.14 -13.97 7.66
C SER A 129 -9.99 -13.48 9.10
N SER A 130 -10.80 -14.01 10.02
CA SER A 130 -10.80 -13.67 11.45
C SER A 130 -9.52 -14.13 12.16
N ASP A 131 -8.92 -15.24 11.72
CA ASP A 131 -7.65 -15.79 12.23
C ASP A 131 -6.49 -14.79 12.12
N ARG A 132 -6.45 -14.02 11.02
CA ARG A 132 -5.45 -12.98 10.77
C ARG A 132 -5.46 -11.86 11.83
N TYR A 133 -6.58 -11.67 12.50
CA TYR A 133 -6.77 -10.65 13.54
C TYR A 133 -6.80 -11.27 14.95
N PHE A 134 -6.39 -12.53 15.07
CA PHE A 134 -6.40 -13.29 16.33
C PHE A 134 -7.79 -13.37 16.99
N GLN A 135 -8.85 -13.29 16.18
CA GLN A 135 -10.24 -13.41 16.62
C GLN A 135 -10.75 -14.81 16.24
N THR A 136 -10.89 -15.69 17.23
CA THR A 136 -11.26 -17.10 17.03
C THR A 136 -12.76 -17.37 17.12
N ASP A 137 -13.54 -16.45 17.68
CA ASP A 137 -15.00 -16.55 17.78
C ASP A 137 -15.64 -16.08 16.46
N ASN A 138 -16.17 -17.01 15.67
CA ASN A 138 -16.81 -16.72 14.36
C ASN A 138 -18.24 -16.14 14.48
N ALA A 139 -18.71 -15.87 15.69
CA ALA A 139 -19.98 -15.20 15.91
C ALA A 139 -19.83 -13.72 15.55
N ALA A 140 -20.50 -13.28 14.48
CA ALA A 140 -20.30 -11.96 13.87
C ALA A 140 -20.55 -10.79 14.84
N ASP A 141 -21.37 -10.99 15.87
CA ASP A 141 -21.70 -10.07 16.95
C ASP A 141 -20.58 -9.87 17.98
N LYS A 142 -19.58 -10.76 18.01
CA LYS A 142 -18.41 -10.65 18.90
C LYS A 142 -17.14 -10.12 18.23
N LEU A 143 -17.16 -10.01 16.89
CA LEU A 143 -16.00 -9.57 16.14
C LEU A 143 -15.78 -8.05 16.29
N VAL A 144 -14.53 -7.65 16.52
CA VAL A 144 -14.13 -6.23 16.56
C VAL A 144 -13.38 -5.91 15.26
N PRO A 145 -14.02 -5.29 14.25
CA PRO A 145 -13.44 -5.14 12.93
C PRO A 145 -12.32 -4.08 12.90
N GLU A 146 -11.19 -4.46 12.27
CA GLU A 146 -10.05 -3.58 11.97
C GLU A 146 -10.00 -3.17 10.48
N GLY A 147 -11.12 -3.31 9.78
CA GLY A 147 -11.30 -2.81 8.43
C GLY A 147 -12.75 -2.51 8.08
N ILE A 148 -12.94 -1.73 7.02
CA ILE A 148 -14.26 -1.35 6.51
C ILE A 148 -14.57 -2.03 5.18
N GLU A 149 -15.84 -1.96 4.78
CA GLU A 149 -16.30 -2.32 3.44
C GLU A 149 -16.70 -1.05 2.69
N GLY A 150 -16.30 -0.95 1.43
CA GLY A 150 -16.57 0.20 0.61
C GLY A 150 -16.62 -0.15 -0.87
N ARG A 151 -16.64 0.90 -1.68
CA ARG A 151 -16.63 0.81 -3.14
C ARG A 151 -15.53 1.70 -3.69
N VAL A 152 -14.93 1.29 -4.79
CA VAL A 152 -13.96 2.08 -5.55
C VAL A 152 -14.48 2.28 -6.96
N ALA A 153 -14.20 3.44 -7.56
CA ALA A 153 -14.59 3.69 -8.95
C ALA A 153 -14.01 2.63 -9.87
N TYR A 154 -14.75 2.23 -10.90
CA TYR A 154 -14.23 1.34 -11.95
C TYR A 154 -13.06 2.02 -12.68
N LYS A 155 -12.01 1.25 -12.93
CA LYS A 155 -10.71 1.74 -13.40
C LYS A 155 -10.32 1.27 -14.79
N GLY A 156 -11.16 0.48 -15.45
CA GLY A 156 -10.79 -0.16 -16.72
C GLY A 156 -9.82 -1.32 -16.51
N ARG A 157 -8.98 -1.57 -17.50
CA ARG A 157 -8.09 -2.74 -17.51
C ARG A 157 -6.84 -2.50 -16.66
N LEU A 158 -6.39 -3.55 -15.95
CA LEU A 158 -5.18 -3.55 -15.13
C LEU A 158 -3.95 -3.02 -15.89
N LYS A 159 -3.81 -3.40 -17.16
CA LYS A 159 -2.71 -2.96 -18.04
C LYS A 159 -2.56 -1.43 -18.07
N GLU A 160 -3.66 -0.70 -18.15
CA GLU A 160 -3.66 0.77 -18.28
C GLU A 160 -3.24 1.41 -16.96
N ILE A 161 -3.71 0.86 -15.83
CA ILE A 161 -3.31 1.30 -14.50
C ILE A 161 -1.81 1.08 -14.29
N ILE A 162 -1.30 -0.12 -14.57
CA ILE A 162 0.13 -0.42 -14.46
C ILE A 162 0.97 0.49 -15.36
N HIS A 163 0.53 0.75 -16.60
CA HIS A 163 1.23 1.66 -17.50
C HIS A 163 1.41 3.07 -16.88
N GLN A 164 0.34 3.64 -16.31
CA GLN A 164 0.40 4.94 -15.64
C GLN A 164 1.31 4.93 -14.40
N GLN A 165 1.23 3.88 -13.58
CA GLN A 165 2.06 3.77 -12.38
C GLN A 165 3.55 3.64 -12.72
N MET A 166 3.88 2.79 -13.69
CA MET A 166 5.25 2.59 -14.15
C MET A 166 5.80 3.82 -14.87
N GLY A 167 4.96 4.56 -15.60
CA GLY A 167 5.34 5.86 -16.17
C GLY A 167 5.78 6.86 -15.09
N GLY A 168 5.03 6.94 -13.99
CA GLY A 168 5.40 7.79 -12.84
C GLY A 168 6.71 7.35 -12.17
N LEU A 169 6.90 6.06 -11.94
CA LEU A 169 8.15 5.53 -11.38
C LEU A 169 9.36 5.82 -12.29
N ARG A 170 9.24 5.58 -13.59
CA ARG A 170 10.30 5.89 -14.58
C ARG A 170 10.63 7.38 -14.63
N SER A 171 9.62 8.24 -14.54
CA SER A 171 9.81 9.69 -14.46
C SER A 171 10.59 10.08 -13.20
N CYS A 172 10.24 9.52 -12.03
CA CYS A 172 10.99 9.74 -10.79
C CYS A 172 12.45 9.28 -10.91
N MET A 173 12.68 8.08 -11.45
CA MET A 173 14.04 7.56 -11.68
C MET A 173 14.87 8.47 -12.60
N GLY A 174 14.24 9.08 -13.61
CA GLY A 174 14.88 10.09 -14.46
C GLY A 174 15.27 11.35 -13.68
N LEU A 175 14.38 11.86 -12.83
CA LEU A 175 14.63 13.04 -11.99
C LEU A 175 15.70 12.81 -10.91
N THR A 176 15.79 11.60 -10.37
CA THR A 176 16.80 11.23 -9.35
C THR A 176 18.09 10.69 -9.96
N GLY A 177 18.21 10.63 -11.29
CA GLY A 177 19.39 10.08 -11.97
C GLY A 177 19.65 8.60 -11.69
N CYS A 178 18.64 7.84 -11.29
CA CYS A 178 18.76 6.45 -10.89
C CYS A 178 18.45 5.50 -12.06
N GLY A 179 19.48 4.92 -12.68
CA GLY A 179 19.32 3.99 -13.80
C GLY A 179 18.71 2.63 -13.45
N THR A 180 18.68 2.27 -12.17
CA THR A 180 18.16 0.98 -11.67
C THR A 180 17.34 1.18 -10.40
N ILE A 181 16.53 0.19 -10.05
CA ILE A 181 15.78 0.17 -8.78
C ILE A 181 16.74 0.19 -7.59
N ASP A 182 17.85 -0.54 -7.65
CA ASP A 182 18.84 -0.57 -6.56
C ASP A 182 19.48 0.79 -6.33
N LEU A 183 19.75 1.56 -7.39
CA LEU A 183 20.21 2.94 -7.26
C LEU A 183 19.14 3.82 -6.60
N LEU A 184 17.87 3.70 -7.01
CA LEU A 184 16.78 4.45 -6.38
C LEU A 184 16.67 4.13 -4.88
N ARG A 185 16.83 2.85 -4.50
CA ARG A 185 16.75 2.38 -3.10
C ARG A 185 17.90 2.85 -2.21
N THR A 186 19.07 3.14 -2.77
CA THR A 186 20.32 3.34 -2.00
C THR A 186 20.97 4.71 -2.17
N LYS A 187 20.55 5.48 -3.19
CA LYS A 187 21.15 6.79 -3.53
C LYS A 187 20.17 7.95 -3.50
N ALA A 188 18.87 7.70 -3.56
CA ALA A 188 17.90 8.78 -3.52
C ALA A 188 17.84 9.43 -2.13
N GLU A 189 17.70 10.74 -2.12
CA GLU A 189 17.60 11.52 -0.90
C GLU A 189 16.20 12.13 -0.77
N PHE A 190 15.77 12.32 0.48
CA PHE A 190 14.50 12.94 0.79
C PHE A 190 14.70 14.29 1.47
N VAL A 191 13.77 15.21 1.19
CA VAL A 191 13.54 16.40 2.00
C VAL A 191 12.20 16.26 2.72
N ARG A 192 12.17 16.58 4.02
CA ARG A 192 10.92 16.63 4.79
C ARG A 192 10.19 17.94 4.48
N ILE A 193 8.92 17.83 4.12
CA ILE A 193 8.05 18.96 3.84
C ILE A 193 6.96 19.11 4.91
N SER A 194 6.43 20.33 5.06
CA SER A 194 5.29 20.62 5.93
C SER A 194 3.96 20.28 5.24
N GLY A 195 2.85 20.44 5.96
CA GLY A 195 1.51 20.32 5.36
C GLY A 195 1.26 21.32 4.22
N ALA A 196 1.84 22.52 4.31
CA ALA A 196 1.77 23.51 3.23
C ALA A 196 2.51 23.02 1.98
N GLY A 197 3.66 22.36 2.14
CA GLY A 197 4.40 21.76 1.02
C GLY A 197 3.62 20.64 0.33
N ILE A 198 2.76 19.90 1.05
CA ILE A 198 1.86 18.92 0.42
C ILE A 198 0.79 19.62 -0.42
N GLN A 199 0.23 20.73 0.05
CA GLN A 199 -0.73 21.50 -0.72
C GLN A 199 -0.09 22.10 -1.99
N GLU A 200 1.12 22.65 -1.87
CA GLU A 200 1.93 23.11 -3.01
C GLU A 200 2.24 21.97 -4.00
N SER A 201 2.49 20.76 -3.51
CA SER A 201 2.79 19.61 -4.37
C SER A 201 1.60 19.12 -5.21
N HIS A 202 0.38 19.36 -4.73
CA HIS A 202 -0.84 19.01 -5.45
C HIS A 202 -1.26 20.13 -6.41
N VAL A 203 -2.14 19.84 -7.36
CA VAL A 203 -2.75 20.91 -8.18
C VAL A 203 -3.48 21.89 -7.24
N HIS A 204 -3.08 23.17 -7.27
CA HIS A 204 -3.67 24.25 -6.49
C HIS A 204 -3.97 25.47 -7.37
N ASP A 205 -4.87 26.35 -6.91
CA ASP A 205 -5.25 27.61 -7.54
C ASP A 205 -5.82 27.53 -8.99
N VAL A 206 -6.29 26.35 -9.39
CA VAL A 206 -6.97 26.11 -10.68
C VAL A 206 -8.13 25.12 -10.54
N THR A 207 -9.11 25.21 -11.44
CA THR A 207 -10.20 24.23 -11.54
C THR A 207 -9.87 23.18 -12.59
N ILE A 208 -9.84 21.90 -12.18
CA ILE A 208 -9.62 20.78 -13.10
C ILE A 208 -10.86 20.58 -13.97
N THR A 209 -10.72 20.72 -15.28
CA THR A 209 -11.82 20.54 -16.25
C THR A 209 -11.85 19.15 -16.89
N LYS A 210 -10.75 18.40 -16.81
CA LYS A 210 -10.61 17.04 -17.33
C LYS A 210 -9.72 16.21 -16.41
N GLU A 211 -10.17 15.00 -16.08
CA GLU A 211 -9.37 14.08 -15.27
C GLU A 211 -8.15 13.56 -16.02
N SER A 212 -7.01 13.53 -15.32
CA SER A 212 -5.80 12.87 -15.79
C SER A 212 -5.81 11.40 -15.37
N PRO A 213 -5.36 10.45 -16.21
CA PRO A 213 -5.39 9.02 -15.90
C PRO A 213 -4.50 8.62 -14.71
N ASN A 214 -3.56 9.47 -14.28
CA ASN A 214 -2.66 9.23 -13.16
C ASN A 214 -2.93 10.13 -11.93
N TYR A 215 -3.94 11.00 -11.98
CA TYR A 215 -4.20 11.98 -10.92
C TYR A 215 -5.70 12.15 -10.68
N ARG A 216 -6.17 11.60 -9.55
CA ARG A 216 -7.54 11.76 -9.04
C ARG A 216 -7.50 12.15 -7.57
N LEU A 217 -8.18 13.24 -7.24
CA LEU A 217 -8.39 13.68 -5.86
C LEU A 217 -9.71 13.05 -5.36
N GLY A 218 -9.67 12.33 -4.24
CA GLY A 218 -10.85 11.73 -3.63
C GLY A 218 -11.32 10.44 -4.32
N SER A 219 -10.80 9.31 -3.88
CA SER A 219 -11.42 7.99 -4.06
C SER A 219 -12.08 7.55 -2.77
#